data_AF-A0A930A607-F1
#
_entry.id   AF-A0A930A607-F1
#
_cell.length_a   1.000
_cell.length_b   1.000
_cell.length_c   1.000
_cell.angle_alpha   90.00
_cell.angle_beta   90.00
_cell.angle_gamma   90.00
#
_symmetry.space_group_name_H-M   'P 1'
#
loop_
_entity.id
_entity.type
_entity.pdbx_description
1 polymer ?
#
loop_
_entity_poly.entity_id
_entity_poly.type
_entity_poly.pdbx_seq_one_letter_code
_entity_poly.pdbx_strand_id
1 'polypeptide(L)'
;MMKFIKEKLNIRRAVWFLLISAMFLLFYAPHLSFDVHMKKGIQGTVVVSNFNTDRGEEIFANYNYNSHKTWLDAQPSWEVIHLSNIPIVTNSLRLGFNNVKTDIAISKIDVSFGPFKLAEYTPENISNEIIASQGMVINTNDNTINLTLNGVEGWLQLDTREYLPKTAWVTVYLTILVLSWIIAYLIDKKLSWSKHIPENEMMLIA
;
A
#
# COMPACT_ATOMS: atom_id res chain seq x y z
N MET A 1 -40.43 -24.86 9.78
CA MET A 1 -39.13 -25.29 10.36
C MET A 1 -38.01 -25.43 9.31
N MET A 2 -38.23 -26.19 8.22
CA MET A 2 -37.20 -26.47 7.20
C MET A 2 -36.78 -25.23 6.37
N LYS A 3 -37.71 -24.29 6.10
CA LYS A 3 -37.43 -22.99 5.47
C LYS A 3 -36.51 -22.10 6.33
N PHE A 4 -36.75 -22.11 7.64
CA PHE A 4 -35.98 -21.35 8.64
C PHE A 4 -34.55 -21.88 8.82
N ILE A 5 -34.40 -23.21 8.83
CA ILE A 5 -33.07 -23.86 8.83
C ILE A 5 -32.30 -23.51 7.55
N LYS A 6 -32.99 -23.47 6.39
CA LYS A 6 -32.42 -23.05 5.10
C LYS A 6 -31.93 -21.60 5.11
N GLU A 7 -32.71 -20.67 5.66
CA GLU A 7 -32.30 -19.26 5.78
C GLU A 7 -31.10 -19.07 6.70
N LYS A 8 -31.09 -19.70 7.89
CA LYS A 8 -29.91 -19.68 8.78
C LYS A 8 -28.66 -20.25 8.12
N LEU A 9 -28.80 -21.33 7.34
CA LEU A 9 -27.69 -21.91 6.57
C LEU A 9 -27.19 -20.96 5.47
N ASN A 10 -28.09 -20.24 4.79
CA ASN A 10 -27.72 -19.26 3.78
C ASN A 10 -27.02 -18.03 4.37
N ILE A 11 -27.44 -17.54 5.54
CA ILE A 11 -26.77 -16.42 6.22
C ILE A 11 -25.37 -16.83 6.67
N ARG A 12 -25.22 -18.01 7.26
CA ARG A 12 -23.91 -18.54 7.65
C ARG A 12 -22.98 -18.65 6.43
N ARG A 13 -23.50 -19.10 5.29
CA ARG A 13 -22.77 -19.15 4.01
C ARG A 13 -22.39 -17.76 3.49
N ALA A 14 -23.27 -16.76 3.60
CA ALA A 14 -22.98 -15.39 3.20
C ALA A 14 -21.90 -14.73 4.08
N VAL A 15 -21.94 -14.96 5.40
CA VAL A 15 -20.89 -14.50 6.33
C VAL A 15 -19.55 -15.17 6.01
N TRP A 16 -19.53 -16.48 5.77
CA TRP A 16 -18.31 -17.17 5.34
C TRP A 16 -17.81 -16.67 3.99
N PHE A 17 -18.71 -16.41 3.03
CA PHE A 17 -18.34 -15.86 1.73
C PHE A 17 -17.74 -14.45 1.87
N LEU A 18 -18.31 -13.58 2.69
CA LEU A 18 -17.76 -12.26 3.00
C LEU A 18 -16.41 -12.34 3.70
N LEU A 19 -16.26 -13.25 4.67
CA LEU A 19 -15.00 -13.48 5.36
C LEU A 19 -13.91 -13.98 4.40
N ILE A 20 -14.23 -14.97 3.57
CA ILE A 20 -13.31 -15.53 2.56
C ILE A 20 -12.99 -14.48 1.49
N SER A 21 -13.96 -13.67 1.06
CA SER A 21 -13.73 -12.57 0.09
C SER A 21 -12.88 -11.45 0.69
N ALA A 22 -13.10 -11.11 1.97
CA ALA A 22 -12.27 -10.15 2.68
C ALA A 22 -10.84 -10.67 2.90
N MET A 23 -10.68 -11.96 3.21
CA MET A 23 -9.39 -12.64 3.23
C MET A 23 -8.74 -12.63 1.84
N PHE A 24 -9.50 -12.91 0.77
CA PHE A 24 -8.99 -12.88 -0.60
C PHE A 24 -8.51 -11.47 -0.99
N LEU A 25 -9.26 -10.42 -0.67
CA LEU A 25 -8.84 -9.03 -0.85
C LEU A 25 -7.59 -8.71 0.00
N LEU A 26 -7.52 -9.19 1.24
CA LEU A 26 -6.35 -9.05 2.12
C LEU A 26 -5.08 -9.72 1.58
N PHE A 27 -5.20 -10.89 0.95
CA PHE A 27 -4.05 -11.67 0.47
C PHE A 27 -3.67 -11.35 -0.98
N TYR A 28 -4.62 -10.94 -1.82
CA TYR A 28 -4.40 -10.70 -3.26
C TYR A 28 -4.42 -9.22 -3.68
N ALA A 29 -4.91 -8.30 -2.85
CA ALA A 29 -4.85 -6.87 -3.16
C ALA A 29 -3.62 -6.09 -2.62
N PRO A 30 -2.81 -6.57 -1.66
CA PRO A 30 -1.81 -5.69 -1.09
C PRO A 30 -0.57 -5.61 -1.98
N HIS A 31 -0.53 -4.55 -2.78
CA HIS A 31 0.68 -4.10 -3.43
C HIS A 31 1.18 -2.87 -2.67
N LEU A 32 2.46 -2.86 -2.36
CA LEU A 32 3.09 -1.63 -1.94
C LEU A 32 3.17 -0.73 -3.19
N SER A 33 2.70 0.50 -3.05
CA SER A 33 2.84 1.53 -4.07
C SER A 33 3.85 2.58 -3.61
N PHE A 34 4.63 3.05 -4.57
CA PHE A 34 5.62 4.08 -4.38
C PHE A 34 5.32 5.21 -5.36
N ASP A 35 4.88 6.34 -4.81
CA ASP A 35 4.43 7.51 -5.55
C ASP A 35 5.44 8.64 -5.40
N VAL A 36 6.16 8.94 -6.49
CA VAL A 36 7.07 10.08 -6.51
C VAL A 36 6.37 11.27 -7.15
N HIS A 37 6.05 12.27 -6.35
CA HIS A 37 5.42 13.49 -6.83
C HIS A 37 6.48 14.44 -7.36
N MET A 38 6.42 14.73 -8.65
CA MET A 38 7.41 15.51 -9.37
C MET A 38 7.01 16.99 -9.35
N LYS A 39 7.96 17.89 -9.06
CA LYS A 39 7.83 19.32 -9.42
C LYS A 39 8.29 19.60 -10.85
N LYS A 40 9.17 18.75 -11.36
CA LYS A 40 9.67 18.79 -12.73
C LYS A 40 9.74 17.36 -13.24
N GLY A 41 9.01 17.07 -14.31
CA GLY A 41 9.06 15.76 -14.95
C GLY A 41 10.45 15.47 -15.53
N ILE A 42 10.79 14.19 -15.63
CA ILE A 42 12.11 13.72 -16.03
C ILE A 42 12.01 12.74 -17.19
N GLN A 43 13.09 12.62 -17.96
CA GLN A 43 13.26 11.58 -18.96
C GLN A 43 14.38 10.64 -18.53
N GLY A 44 14.08 9.36 -18.39
CA GLY A 44 15.02 8.32 -18.00
C GLY A 44 14.31 7.18 -17.28
N THR A 45 15.07 6.23 -16.75
CA THR A 45 14.52 5.06 -16.08
C THR A 45 14.56 5.27 -14.57
N VAL A 46 13.40 5.14 -13.93
CA VAL A 46 13.27 5.07 -12.48
C VAL A 46 13.23 3.61 -12.07
N VAL A 47 13.97 3.27 -11.02
CA VAL A 47 14.09 1.91 -10.51
C VAL A 47 13.75 1.92 -9.02
N VAL A 48 12.76 1.15 -8.61
CA VAL A 48 12.55 0.87 -7.20
C VAL A 48 13.05 -0.55 -6.92
N SER A 49 14.06 -0.64 -6.07
CA SER A 49 14.61 -1.91 -5.60
C SER A 49 14.13 -2.16 -4.19
N ASN A 50 13.57 -3.33 -3.97
CA ASN A 50 13.16 -3.80 -2.66
C ASN A 50 14.10 -4.91 -2.18
N PHE A 51 14.57 -4.80 -0.94
CA PHE A 51 15.49 -5.77 -0.35
C PHE A 51 14.82 -6.50 0.80
N ASN A 52 14.81 -7.83 0.70
CA ASN A 52 14.44 -8.69 1.82
C ASN A 52 15.70 -9.01 2.62
N THR A 53 15.93 -8.29 3.71
CA THR A 53 16.96 -8.65 4.68
C THR A 53 16.25 -9.22 5.89
N ASP A 54 16.68 -10.35 6.45
CA ASP A 54 16.13 -10.87 7.71
C ASP A 54 16.70 -10.12 8.94
N ARG A 55 17.51 -9.07 8.70
CA ARG A 55 18.32 -8.40 9.71
C ARG A 55 18.40 -6.92 9.37
N GLY A 56 18.28 -6.06 10.37
CA GLY A 56 18.52 -4.62 10.29
C GLY A 56 19.98 -4.26 9.99
N GLU A 57 20.61 -4.99 9.07
CA GLU A 57 21.93 -4.75 8.55
C GLU A 57 21.85 -3.65 7.48
N GLU A 58 22.79 -2.72 7.52
CA GLU A 58 22.99 -1.71 6.47
C GLU A 58 23.16 -2.41 5.12
N ILE A 59 22.36 -2.01 4.13
CA ILE A 59 22.36 -2.63 2.81
C ILE A 59 23.49 -2.04 1.98
N PHE A 60 24.67 -2.63 2.12
CA PHE A 60 25.82 -2.26 1.32
C PHE A 60 25.64 -2.74 -0.13
N ALA A 61 26.05 -1.90 -1.08
CA ALA A 61 25.95 -2.16 -2.52
C ALA A 61 26.68 -3.43 -3.00
N ASN A 62 27.53 -4.03 -2.16
CA ASN A 62 28.39 -5.17 -2.50
C ASN A 62 27.78 -6.55 -2.17
N TYR A 63 26.63 -6.61 -1.53
CA TYR A 63 25.99 -7.89 -1.20
C TYR A 63 24.85 -8.21 -2.18
N ASN A 64 24.90 -9.42 -2.74
CA ASN A 64 23.83 -9.98 -3.58
C ASN A 64 22.64 -10.37 -2.70
N TYR A 65 21.87 -9.37 -2.29
CA TYR A 65 20.56 -9.60 -1.66
C TYR A 65 19.57 -10.05 -2.74
N ASN A 66 18.70 -10.99 -2.39
CA ASN A 66 17.49 -11.26 -3.17
C ASN A 66 16.66 -9.97 -3.20
N SER A 67 16.71 -9.28 -4.34
CA SER A 67 16.02 -8.01 -4.52
C SER A 67 15.00 -8.14 -5.63
N HIS A 68 13.81 -7.61 -5.40
CA HIS A 68 12.83 -7.38 -6.45
C HIS A 68 13.00 -5.95 -6.93
N LYS A 69 13.17 -5.78 -8.25
CA LYS A 69 13.31 -4.48 -8.86
C LYS A 69 12.13 -4.24 -9.80
N THR A 70 11.58 -3.05 -9.73
CA THR A 70 10.57 -2.54 -10.66
C THR A 70 11.18 -1.38 -11.40
N TRP A 71 11.17 -1.46 -12.73
CA TRP A 71 11.68 -0.41 -13.62
C TRP A 71 10.52 0.29 -14.30
N LEU A 72 10.65 1.59 -14.49
CA LEU A 72 9.67 2.39 -15.21
C LEU A 72 10.40 3.52 -15.96
N ASP A 73 10.18 3.60 -17.27
CA ASP A 73 10.71 4.69 -18.08
C ASP A 73 9.81 5.93 -17.93
N ALA A 74 10.28 6.89 -17.15
CA ALA A 74 9.56 8.10 -16.83
C ALA A 74 9.49 9.05 -18.04
N GLN A 75 8.32 9.70 -18.18
CA GLN A 75 8.08 10.70 -19.21
C GLN A 75 8.13 12.12 -18.62
N PRO A 76 8.65 13.12 -19.36
CA PRO A 76 8.74 14.51 -18.90
C PRO A 76 7.41 15.16 -18.51
N SER A 77 6.28 14.64 -19.00
CA SER A 77 4.95 15.17 -18.72
C SER A 77 4.32 14.62 -17.44
N TRP A 78 4.97 13.69 -16.74
CA TRP A 78 4.40 13.06 -15.56
C TRP A 78 4.59 13.92 -14.31
N GLU A 79 3.48 14.27 -13.68
CA GLU A 79 3.44 14.94 -12.37
C GLU A 79 3.65 13.96 -11.22
N VAL A 80 3.32 12.67 -11.43
CA VAL A 80 3.50 11.61 -10.45
C VAL A 80 4.03 10.36 -11.15
N ILE A 81 5.09 9.77 -10.60
CA ILE A 81 5.63 8.49 -11.02
C ILE A 81 5.08 7.43 -10.06
N HIS A 82 4.11 6.64 -10.53
CA HIS A 82 3.46 5.60 -9.75
C HIS A 82 4.11 4.24 -10.05
N LEU A 83 4.73 3.65 -9.03
CA LEU A 83 5.31 2.30 -9.09
C LEU A 83 4.49 1.38 -8.19
N SER A 84 3.68 0.51 -8.79
CA SER A 84 2.83 -0.47 -8.11
C SER A 84 3.37 -1.90 -8.21
N ASN A 85 2.70 -2.82 -7.52
CA ASN A 85 3.04 -4.25 -7.46
C ASN A 85 4.43 -4.53 -6.87
N ILE A 86 4.91 -3.66 -5.99
CA ILE A 86 6.14 -3.91 -5.26
C ILE A 86 5.83 -4.99 -4.20
N PRO A 87 6.57 -6.12 -4.18
CA PRO A 87 6.37 -7.15 -3.18
C PRO A 87 6.53 -6.58 -1.78
N ILE A 88 5.67 -6.99 -0.86
CA ILE A 88 5.77 -6.62 0.55
C ILE A 88 6.98 -7.36 1.12
N VAL A 89 8.07 -6.65 1.35
CA VAL A 89 9.17 -7.14 2.19
C VAL A 89 9.55 -6.08 3.20
N THR A 90 10.20 -6.52 4.27
CA THR A 90 10.05 -5.92 5.59
C THR A 90 11.03 -4.79 5.88
N ASN A 91 12.07 -4.56 5.05
CA ASN A 91 13.26 -3.89 5.59
C ASN A 91 13.78 -2.66 4.85
N SER A 92 13.69 -2.54 3.52
CA SER A 92 14.11 -1.30 2.85
C SER A 92 13.69 -1.16 1.38
N LEU A 93 13.48 0.08 0.95
CA LEU A 93 13.30 0.44 -0.46
C LEU A 93 14.41 1.40 -0.86
N ARG A 94 14.85 1.21 -2.09
CA ARG A 94 15.82 2.07 -2.75
C ARG A 94 15.20 2.62 -4.02
N LEU A 95 15.20 3.94 -4.12
CA LEU A 95 14.81 4.67 -5.31
C LEU A 95 16.07 5.01 -6.12
N GLY A 96 16.15 4.50 -7.32
CA GLY A 96 17.23 4.70 -8.27
C GLY A 96 16.76 5.44 -9.52
N PHE A 97 17.67 6.18 -10.12
CA PHE A 97 17.48 6.90 -11.36
C PHE A 97 18.64 6.59 -12.31
N ASN A 98 18.31 6.15 -13.51
CA ASN A 98 19.26 5.74 -14.53
C ASN A 98 19.00 6.52 -15.83
N ASN A 99 20.07 6.96 -16.48
CA ASN A 99 20.03 7.73 -17.73
C ASN A 99 19.19 9.02 -17.65
N VAL A 100 19.01 9.60 -16.46
CA VAL A 100 18.31 10.87 -16.30
C VAL A 100 19.28 12.01 -16.54
N LYS A 101 19.03 12.80 -17.59
CA LYS A 101 19.95 13.87 -18.05
C LYS A 101 19.72 15.23 -17.40
N THR A 102 18.69 15.35 -16.58
CA THR A 102 18.24 16.61 -15.99
C THR A 102 18.18 16.50 -14.48
N ASP A 103 18.37 17.62 -13.78
CA ASP A 103 18.07 17.67 -12.34
C ASP A 103 16.63 17.23 -12.06
N ILE A 104 16.49 16.39 -11.05
CA ILE A 104 15.24 15.80 -10.61
C ILE A 104 14.72 16.66 -9.48
N ALA A 105 13.49 17.18 -9.60
CA ALA A 105 12.84 17.96 -8.56
C ALA A 105 11.56 17.24 -8.11
N ILE A 106 11.54 16.83 -6.85
CA ILE A 106 10.46 16.06 -6.22
C ILE A 106 9.82 16.93 -5.13
N SER A 107 8.49 16.95 -5.07
CA SER A 107 7.77 17.63 -3.98
C SER A 107 7.67 16.72 -2.75
N LYS A 108 7.35 15.45 -2.95
CA LYS A 108 7.28 14.43 -1.90
C LYS A 108 7.30 13.01 -2.48
N ILE A 109 7.54 12.05 -1.62
CA ILE A 109 7.46 10.62 -1.91
C ILE A 109 6.47 9.99 -0.95
N ASP A 110 5.45 9.33 -1.49
CA ASP A 110 4.44 8.61 -0.71
C ASP A 110 4.67 7.10 -0.85
N VAL A 111 4.66 6.40 0.28
CA VAL A 111 4.66 4.93 0.32
C VAL A 111 3.34 4.48 0.89
N SER A 112 2.60 3.68 0.14
CA SER A 112 1.27 3.23 0.53
C SER A 112 1.12 1.71 0.38
N PHE A 113 0.18 1.17 1.14
CA PHE A 113 -0.26 -0.20 1.11
C PHE A 113 -1.76 -0.24 0.85
N GLY A 114 -2.15 -0.51 -0.39
CA GLY A 114 -3.53 -0.32 -0.82
C GLY A 114 -4.03 1.10 -0.48
N PRO A 115 -5.12 1.26 0.28
CA PRO A 115 -5.65 2.59 0.62
C PRO A 115 -4.93 3.27 1.81
N PHE A 116 -3.97 2.60 2.45
CA PHE A 116 -3.31 3.12 3.66
C PHE A 116 -1.95 3.74 3.32
N LYS A 117 -1.77 5.02 3.66
CA LYS A 117 -0.46 5.67 3.59
C LYS A 117 0.41 5.18 4.76
N LEU A 118 1.59 4.65 4.44
CA LEU A 118 2.54 4.10 5.42
C LEU A 118 3.61 5.13 5.80
N ALA A 119 4.16 5.81 4.82
CA ALA A 119 5.17 6.85 5.00
C ALA A 119 5.00 7.97 3.98
N GLU A 120 5.36 9.18 4.39
CA GLU A 120 5.44 10.37 3.54
C GLU A 120 6.79 11.04 3.78
N TYR A 121 7.59 11.11 2.73
CA TYR A 121 8.88 11.80 2.74
C TYR A 121 8.72 13.15 2.07
N THR A 122 8.94 14.19 2.85
CA THR A 122 8.86 15.59 2.45
C THR A 122 10.25 16.23 2.54
N PRO A 123 10.45 17.42 1.94
CA PRO A 123 11.71 18.16 2.03
C PRO A 123 12.15 18.42 3.48
N GLU A 124 11.22 18.50 4.42
CA GLU A 124 11.49 18.79 5.82
C GLU A 124 11.98 17.56 6.61
N ASN A 125 11.62 16.34 6.18
CA ASN A 125 11.93 15.11 6.93
C ASN A 125 12.91 14.16 6.21
N ILE A 126 13.03 14.24 4.87
CA ILE A 126 13.73 13.22 4.09
C ILE A 126 15.20 13.06 4.50
N SER A 127 15.87 14.15 4.88
CA SER A 127 17.28 14.13 5.29
C SER A 127 17.53 13.23 6.51
N ASN A 128 16.56 13.09 7.40
CA ASN A 128 16.66 12.21 8.58
C ASN A 128 16.30 10.75 8.28
N GLU A 129 15.65 10.51 7.14
CA GLU A 129 15.17 9.20 6.73
C GLU A 129 16.00 8.64 5.55
N ILE A 130 17.14 9.23 5.20
CA ILE A 130 18.07 8.64 4.22
C ILE A 130 19.04 7.72 4.97
N ILE A 131 19.00 6.42 4.65
CA ILE A 131 19.95 5.43 5.17
C ILE A 131 21.26 5.53 4.40
N ALA A 132 21.17 5.58 3.06
CA ALA A 132 22.33 5.57 2.19
C ALA A 132 21.98 6.20 0.84
N SER A 133 23.00 6.73 0.17
CA SER A 133 22.89 7.18 -1.22
C SER A 133 24.21 6.98 -1.95
N GLN A 134 24.15 6.83 -3.27
CA GLN A 134 25.33 6.72 -4.12
C GLN A 134 25.03 7.34 -5.49
N GLY A 135 26.04 7.97 -6.08
CA GLY A 135 25.92 8.52 -7.44
C GLY A 135 24.93 9.66 -7.56
N MET A 136 24.47 10.25 -6.45
CA MET A 136 23.62 11.43 -6.47
C MET A 136 23.94 12.39 -5.31
N VAL A 137 23.71 13.67 -5.56
CA VAL A 137 23.68 14.73 -4.55
C VAL A 137 22.21 15.03 -4.24
N ILE A 138 21.89 15.09 -2.95
CA ILE A 138 20.54 15.30 -2.44
C ILE A 138 20.53 16.64 -1.71
N ASN A 139 19.71 17.58 -2.17
CA ASN A 139 19.55 18.90 -1.56
C ASN A 139 18.07 19.21 -1.35
N THR A 140 17.71 19.68 -0.16
CA THR A 140 16.36 20.11 0.17
C THR A 140 16.29 21.63 0.24
N ASN A 141 15.43 22.27 -0.56
CA ASN A 141 15.19 23.71 -0.53
C ASN A 141 13.73 24.02 -0.91
N ASP A 142 13.15 25.09 -0.35
CA ASP A 142 11.87 25.68 -0.77
C ASP A 142 10.79 24.64 -1.17
N ASN A 143 10.46 23.75 -0.23
CA ASN A 143 9.49 22.66 -0.39
C ASN A 143 9.80 21.71 -1.57
N THR A 144 11.07 21.50 -1.87
CA THR A 144 11.55 20.66 -2.98
C THR A 144 12.73 19.80 -2.53
N ILE A 145 12.74 18.56 -2.99
CA ILE A 145 13.84 17.61 -2.89
C ILE A 145 14.51 17.59 -4.27
N ASN A 146 15.70 18.16 -4.38
CA ASN A 146 16.49 18.15 -5.60
C ASN A 146 17.48 17.00 -5.56
N LEU A 147 17.46 16.18 -6.61
CA LEU A 147 18.42 15.11 -6.81
C LEU A 147 19.20 15.39 -8.10
N THR A 148 20.52 15.49 -7.97
CA THR A 148 21.44 15.67 -9.11
C THR A 148 22.33 14.44 -9.21
N LEU A 149 22.29 13.76 -10.36
CA LEU A 149 23.08 12.56 -10.60
C LEU A 149 24.53 12.90 -10.91
N ASN A 150 25.46 12.22 -10.24
CA ASN A 150 26.89 12.29 -10.50
C ASN A 150 27.29 11.21 -11.53
N GLY A 151 26.73 11.29 -12.74
CA GLY A 151 26.97 10.33 -13.82
C GLY A 151 25.70 9.82 -14.47
N VAL A 152 25.71 8.54 -14.83
CA VAL A 152 24.61 7.88 -15.58
C VAL A 152 23.57 7.25 -14.64
N GLU A 153 23.98 6.92 -13.42
CA GLU A 153 23.12 6.28 -12.41
C GLU A 153 23.35 6.89 -11.03
N GLY A 154 22.30 6.88 -10.23
CA GLY A 154 22.38 7.18 -8.81
C GLY A 154 21.15 6.68 -8.07
N TRP A 155 21.32 6.37 -6.80
CA TRP A 155 20.23 5.88 -5.96
C TRP A 155 20.27 6.47 -4.56
N LEU A 156 19.10 6.51 -3.92
CA LEU A 156 18.92 6.81 -2.52
C LEU A 156 18.07 5.71 -1.88
N GLN A 157 18.42 5.35 -0.66
CA GLN A 157 17.74 4.35 0.15
C GLN A 157 17.11 5.05 1.35
N LEU A 158 15.81 4.86 1.50
CA LEU A 158 15.04 5.48 2.58
C LEU A 158 14.91 4.51 3.76
N ASP A 159 14.97 5.05 4.98
CA ASP A 159 14.51 4.37 6.17
C ASP A 159 13.00 4.33 6.14
N THR A 160 12.54 3.13 6.30
CA THR A 160 11.21 2.73 5.95
C THR A 160 10.60 1.80 6.96
N ARG A 161 11.25 1.69 8.14
CA ARG A 161 10.78 1.12 9.41
C ARG A 161 9.59 0.18 9.23
N GLU A 162 9.82 -1.14 9.18
CA GLU A 162 8.77 -2.17 9.01
C GLU A 162 7.48 -1.60 8.38
N TYR A 163 7.48 -1.40 7.06
CA TYR A 163 6.44 -0.68 6.31
C TYR A 163 5.00 -0.97 6.72
N LEU A 164 4.71 -2.18 7.17
CA LEU A 164 3.51 -2.42 7.96
C LEU A 164 3.87 -2.64 9.42
N PRO A 165 3.67 -1.63 10.28
CA PRO A 165 3.71 -1.85 11.71
C PRO A 165 2.74 -2.98 12.04
N LYS A 166 3.09 -3.86 12.99
CA LYS A 166 2.16 -4.92 13.46
C LYS A 166 0.78 -4.37 13.82
N THR A 167 0.71 -3.11 14.26
CA THR A 167 -0.54 -2.40 14.53
C THR A 167 -1.40 -2.14 13.29
N ALA A 168 -0.80 -1.91 12.11
CA ALA A 168 -1.53 -1.78 10.84
C ALA A 168 -2.18 -3.11 10.45
N TRP A 169 -1.45 -4.24 10.57
CA TRP A 169 -2.01 -5.57 10.40
C TRP A 169 -3.20 -5.79 11.33
N VAL A 170 -3.01 -5.55 12.63
CA VAL A 170 -4.05 -5.71 13.65
C VAL A 170 -5.26 -4.82 13.36
N THR A 171 -5.06 -3.58 12.91
CA THR A 171 -6.14 -2.65 12.58
C THR A 171 -6.96 -3.15 11.39
N VAL A 172 -6.31 -3.60 10.31
CA VAL A 172 -7.02 -4.14 9.14
C VAL A 172 -7.83 -5.38 9.52
N TYR A 173 -7.24 -6.30 10.31
CA TYR A 173 -7.94 -7.48 10.80
C TYR A 173 -9.13 -7.11 11.71
N LEU A 174 -8.96 -6.15 12.62
CA LEU A 174 -10.04 -5.65 13.48
C LEU A 174 -11.15 -4.99 12.67
N THR A 175 -10.83 -4.16 11.69
CA THR A 175 -11.83 -3.49 10.83
C THR A 175 -12.67 -4.51 10.08
N ILE A 176 -12.05 -5.58 9.55
CA ILE A 176 -12.76 -6.65 8.85
C ILE A 176 -13.65 -7.45 9.81
N LEU A 177 -13.15 -7.75 11.02
CA LEU A 177 -13.95 -8.43 12.05
C LEU A 177 -15.16 -7.59 12.46
N VAL A 178 -14.97 -6.29 12.72
CA VAL A 178 -16.04 -5.36 13.10
C VAL A 178 -17.06 -5.20 11.97
N LEU A 179 -16.63 -4.99 10.73
CA LEU A 179 -17.53 -4.92 9.57
C LEU A 179 -18.33 -6.20 9.38
N SER A 180 -17.67 -7.36 9.47
CA SER A 180 -18.33 -8.66 9.38
C SER A 180 -19.38 -8.83 10.47
N TRP A 181 -19.08 -8.36 11.69
CA TRP A 181 -20.01 -8.39 12.82
C TRP A 181 -21.19 -7.43 12.63
N ILE A 182 -20.96 -6.18 12.20
CA ILE A 182 -22.02 -5.20 11.92
C ILE A 182 -22.98 -5.75 10.86
N ILE A 183 -22.44 -6.30 9.77
CA ILE A 183 -23.25 -6.88 8.69
C ILE A 183 -24.07 -8.06 9.22
N ALA A 184 -23.47 -8.95 10.01
CA ALA A 184 -24.18 -10.07 10.63
C ALA A 184 -25.31 -9.59 11.55
N TYR A 185 -25.06 -8.55 12.36
CA TYR A 185 -26.04 -7.97 13.26
C TYR A 185 -27.21 -7.30 12.51
N LEU A 186 -26.92 -6.50 11.47
CA LEU A 186 -27.95 -5.85 10.64
C LEU A 186 -28.84 -6.88 9.93
N ILE A 187 -28.28 -7.99 9.46
CA ILE A 187 -29.04 -9.09 8.87
C ILE A 187 -29.96 -9.74 9.91
N ASP A 188 -29.44 -10.06 11.10
CA ASP A 188 -30.24 -10.69 12.16
C ASP A 188 -31.39 -9.78 12.64
N LYS A 189 -31.12 -8.49 12.79
CA LYS A 189 -32.15 -7.49 13.13
C LYS A 189 -33.22 -7.37 12.05
N LYS A 190 -32.84 -7.35 10.76
CA LYS A 190 -33.80 -7.29 9.64
C LYS A 190 -34.71 -8.53 9.61
N LEU A 191 -34.16 -9.71 9.90
CA LEU A 191 -34.94 -10.95 10.04
C LEU A 191 -35.82 -10.98 11.28
N SER A 192 -35.39 -10.36 12.39
CA SER A 192 -36.23 -10.23 13.57
C SER A 192 -37.42 -9.29 13.34
N TRP A 193 -37.22 -8.25 12.53
CA TRP A 193 -38.27 -7.31 12.14
C TRP A 193 -39.24 -7.91 11.12
N SER A 194 -38.78 -8.76 10.20
CA SER A 194 -39.69 -9.49 9.29
C SER A 194 -40.57 -10.51 10.02
N LYS A 195 -40.20 -10.92 11.24
CA LYS A 195 -41.05 -11.74 12.13
C LYS A 195 -42.15 -10.94 12.85
N HIS A 196 -42.06 -9.61 12.88
CA HIS A 196 -43.04 -8.74 13.54
C HIS A 196 -44.23 -8.38 12.65
N ILE A 197 -44.21 -8.75 11.37
CA ILE A 197 -45.42 -8.75 10.54
C ILE A 197 -46.14 -10.06 10.86
N PRO A 198 -47.29 -10.03 11.55
CA PRO A 198 -48.06 -11.24 11.81
C PRO A 198 -48.42 -11.86 10.46
N GLU A 199 -48.25 -13.18 10.30
CA GLU A 199 -48.62 -13.89 9.05
C GLU A 199 -50.09 -13.61 8.63
N ASN A 200 -50.94 -13.21 9.58
CA ASN A 200 -52.33 -12.81 9.35
C ASN A 200 -52.48 -11.51 8.52
N GLU A 201 -51.52 -10.58 8.54
CA GLU A 201 -51.61 -9.35 7.74
C GLU A 201 -51.17 -9.55 6.29
N MET A 202 -50.31 -10.53 6.00
CA MET A 202 -49.95 -10.89 4.62
C MET A 202 -51.03 -11.70 3.89
N MET A 203 -52.02 -12.23 4.61
CA MET A 203 -53.17 -12.92 4.01
C MET A 203 -54.27 -11.98 3.51
N LEU A 204 -54.24 -10.69 3.91
CA LEU A 204 -55.20 -9.67 3.50
C LEU A 204 -54.79 -8.92 2.22
N ILE A 205 -53.57 -9.16 1.72
CA ILE A 205 -53.00 -8.50 0.52
C ILE A 205 -52.72 -9.53 -0.60
N ALA A 206 -53.23 -10.76 -0.47
CA ALA A 206 -53.15 -11.81 -1.51
C ALA A 206 -54.51 -12.03 -2.16
#